data_AF-A0A239E1H9-F1
#
_entry.id   AF-A0A239E1H9-F1
#
_cell.length_a   1.000
_cell.length_b   1.000
_cell.length_c   1.000
_cell.angle_alpha   90.00
_cell.angle_beta   90.00
_cell.angle_gamma   90.00
#
_symmetry.space_group_name_H-M   'P 1'
#
loop_
_entity.id
_entity.type
_entity.pdbx_description
1 polymer ?
#
loop_
_entity_poly.entity_id
_entity_poly.type
_entity_poly.pdbx_seq_one_letter_code
_entity_poly.pdbx_strand_id
1 'polypeptide(L)'
;MPTHPSPIVRTSKPADEVEAFLDSCSATESMALREITFADDPISTAELASRLRVSPDHASKIENRSRTRAFDALRNSAGLRELGDRMLQLSRPVAALSRAVRSTPELSEIPPSLQIPLWSLISRIDERIRVESGWVLSGTYESARALLVDTATRHATIDSVTSLYVVAESFDMPAVELAEFAGTAGYRVLEGHLVPLDVSVAGQLVSILALAGAPTTMAQLMERMQPRRSESSVRNALVSDARFTKTDRTLWSLTRWAIAPYVPIHRQIACIVDERGSIEFDRLVAEIKGSYDVKEHSIRTYASTGEFAIENDIVRRRRHTYTPRKSPSKTKHLYRDGGVVRWRTTVKPIHRKGSAFNLPSALAALLHVGPGTPRSFDSRLGPQSVIWVSVQARSGTIKRFVDDMGLIDGEDIFLEFGDDASFDVVRAENTRSASPSNILGLVGRRGDDALDAVDVLANVADALWLPASASHDEVVSTLLTRKEFELIDALGSTPQLHH
;
A
#
# COMPACT_ATOMS: atom_id res chain seq x y z
N MET A 1 -68.63 32.49 -40.91
CA MET A 1 -67.58 33.41 -40.44
C MET A 1 -66.33 32.59 -40.20
N PRO A 2 -65.27 32.70 -41.03
CA PRO A 2 -64.00 32.07 -40.71
C PRO A 2 -63.26 32.96 -39.71
N THR A 3 -62.98 32.39 -38.54
CA THR A 3 -62.12 32.95 -37.50
C THR A 3 -60.68 33.05 -38.03
N HIS A 4 -60.13 34.26 -38.01
CA HIS A 4 -58.72 34.51 -38.27
C HIS A 4 -57.85 33.72 -37.27
N PRO A 5 -56.79 33.03 -37.73
CA PRO A 5 -55.79 32.51 -36.81
C PRO A 5 -54.95 33.69 -36.28
N SER A 6 -54.85 33.78 -34.95
CA SER A 6 -53.93 34.68 -34.26
C SER A 6 -52.49 34.48 -34.76
N PRO A 7 -51.69 35.54 -34.87
CA PRO A 7 -50.32 35.43 -35.35
C PRO A 7 -49.49 34.62 -34.35
N ILE A 8 -48.87 33.54 -34.84
CA ILE A 8 -47.79 32.84 -34.15
C ILE A 8 -46.67 33.87 -33.97
N VAL A 9 -46.48 34.38 -32.76
CA VAL A 9 -45.29 35.13 -32.39
C VAL A 9 -44.12 34.18 -32.57
N ARG A 10 -43.38 34.32 -33.67
CA ARG A 10 -42.08 33.68 -33.83
C ARG A 10 -41.18 34.30 -32.78
N THR A 11 -40.96 33.60 -31.67
CA THR A 11 -39.86 33.88 -30.76
C THR A 11 -38.58 33.83 -31.60
N SER A 12 -37.86 34.95 -31.70
CA SER A 12 -36.54 35.01 -32.34
C SER A 12 -35.63 33.96 -31.73
N LYS A 13 -34.73 33.38 -32.53
CA LYS A 13 -33.75 32.45 -31.97
C LYS A 13 -32.84 33.23 -31.00
N PRO A 14 -32.44 32.65 -29.87
CA PRO A 14 -31.58 33.34 -28.91
C PRO A 14 -30.27 33.86 -29.53
N ALA A 15 -29.68 33.14 -30.49
CA ALA A 15 -28.51 33.63 -31.22
C ALA A 15 -28.81 34.88 -32.06
N ASP A 16 -29.98 34.94 -32.70
CA ASP A 16 -30.42 36.12 -33.48
C ASP A 16 -30.62 37.34 -32.57
N GLU A 17 -31.07 37.15 -31.33
CA GLU A 17 -31.21 38.23 -30.35
C GLU A 17 -29.84 38.80 -29.92
N VAL A 18 -28.83 37.94 -29.80
CA VAL A 18 -27.45 38.36 -29.54
C VAL A 18 -26.90 39.14 -30.73
N GLU A 19 -27.07 38.65 -31.95
CA GLU A 19 -26.63 39.35 -33.17
C GLU A 19 -27.35 40.70 -33.33
N ALA A 20 -28.67 40.76 -33.13
CA ALA A 20 -29.43 42.01 -33.19
C ALA A 20 -28.94 43.05 -32.16
N PHE A 21 -28.52 42.61 -30.97
CA PHE A 21 -27.89 43.50 -30.00
C PHE A 21 -26.51 43.97 -30.48
N LEU A 22 -25.67 43.07 -30.97
CA LEU A 22 -24.30 43.40 -31.45
C LEU A 22 -24.32 44.29 -32.70
N ASP A 23 -25.31 44.15 -33.58
CA ASP A 23 -25.54 45.04 -34.73
C ASP A 23 -25.92 46.46 -34.29
N SER A 24 -26.49 46.62 -33.10
CA SER A 24 -26.79 47.93 -32.49
C SER A 24 -25.57 48.59 -31.82
N CYS A 25 -24.47 47.86 -31.69
CA CYS A 25 -23.23 48.34 -31.10
C CYS A 25 -22.32 48.95 -32.18
N SER A 26 -21.58 49.98 -31.79
CA SER A 26 -20.50 50.50 -32.62
C SER A 26 -19.34 49.49 -32.70
N ALA A 27 -18.52 49.58 -33.75
CA ALA A 27 -17.38 48.68 -33.93
C ALA A 27 -16.42 48.64 -32.72
N THR A 28 -16.26 49.75 -32.01
CA THR A 28 -15.42 49.83 -30.80
C THR A 28 -16.06 49.14 -29.61
N GLU A 29 -17.38 49.26 -29.43
CA GLU A 29 -18.13 48.54 -28.39
C GLU A 29 -18.10 47.03 -28.66
N SER A 30 -18.37 46.59 -29.89
CA SER A 30 -18.37 45.17 -30.26
C SER A 30 -17.00 44.54 -30.04
N MET A 31 -15.90 45.25 -30.33
CA MET A 31 -14.56 44.77 -30.06
C MET A 31 -14.28 44.64 -28.54
N ALA A 32 -14.70 45.62 -27.73
CA ALA A 32 -14.53 45.54 -26.28
C ALA A 32 -15.35 44.39 -25.65
N LEU A 33 -16.55 44.12 -26.17
CA LEU A 33 -17.37 43.00 -25.73
C LEU A 33 -16.74 41.65 -26.08
N ARG A 34 -16.28 41.48 -27.32
CA ARG A 34 -15.71 40.22 -27.81
C ARG A 34 -14.35 39.90 -27.20
N GLU A 35 -13.45 40.89 -27.13
CA GLU A 35 -12.04 40.64 -26.77
C GLU A 35 -11.77 40.74 -25.26
N ILE A 36 -12.69 41.36 -24.48
CA ILE A 36 -12.53 41.52 -23.03
C ILE A 36 -13.73 40.93 -22.28
N THR A 37 -14.94 41.48 -22.47
CA THR A 37 -16.07 41.20 -21.55
C THR A 37 -16.52 39.74 -21.61
N PHE A 38 -16.59 39.18 -22.81
CA PHE A 38 -17.11 37.84 -23.05
C PHE A 38 -16.04 36.86 -23.54
N ALA A 39 -14.79 37.30 -23.67
CA ALA A 39 -13.69 36.43 -24.06
C ALA A 39 -13.47 35.28 -23.05
N ASP A 40 -13.05 34.12 -23.54
CA ASP A 40 -12.54 33.04 -22.69
C ASP A 40 -11.14 33.40 -22.15
N ASP A 41 -10.31 34.09 -22.95
CA ASP A 41 -9.01 34.65 -22.58
C ASP A 41 -8.98 36.16 -22.86
N PRO A 42 -9.36 37.02 -21.89
CA PRO A 42 -9.56 38.44 -22.12
C PRO A 42 -8.23 39.19 -22.29
N ILE A 43 -8.14 40.03 -23.31
CA ILE A 43 -6.99 40.94 -23.47
C ILE A 43 -7.03 42.04 -22.40
N SER A 44 -5.87 42.64 -22.13
CA SER A 44 -5.81 43.78 -21.20
C SER A 44 -6.48 45.04 -21.79
N THR A 45 -7.03 45.90 -20.94
CA THR A 45 -7.55 47.21 -21.37
C THR A 45 -6.49 48.08 -22.04
N ALA A 46 -5.20 47.91 -21.68
CA ALA A 46 -4.08 48.58 -22.34
C ALA A 46 -3.87 48.09 -23.79
N GLU A 47 -4.03 46.79 -24.03
CA GLU A 47 -3.97 46.23 -25.37
C GLU A 47 -5.17 46.69 -26.22
N LEU A 48 -6.37 46.74 -25.62
CA LEU A 48 -7.55 47.34 -26.28
C LEU A 48 -7.31 48.80 -26.67
N ALA A 49 -6.70 49.60 -25.78
CA ALA A 49 -6.35 50.99 -26.06
C ALA A 49 -5.40 51.12 -27.26
N SER A 50 -4.39 50.25 -27.34
CA SER A 50 -3.46 50.17 -28.46
C SER A 50 -4.18 49.83 -29.78
N ARG A 51 -5.05 48.81 -29.78
CA ARG A 51 -5.82 48.39 -30.96
C ARG A 51 -6.78 49.49 -31.44
N LEU A 52 -7.43 50.19 -30.50
CA LEU A 52 -8.36 51.29 -30.79
C LEU A 52 -7.67 52.63 -31.10
N ARG A 53 -6.35 52.74 -30.87
CA ARG A 53 -5.58 54.01 -30.96
C ARG A 53 -6.17 55.12 -30.09
N VAL A 54 -6.59 54.79 -28.88
CA VAL A 54 -7.13 55.73 -27.88
C VAL A 54 -6.29 55.70 -26.60
N SER A 55 -6.51 56.66 -25.69
CA SER A 55 -5.88 56.63 -24.38
C SER A 55 -6.41 55.46 -23.53
N PRO A 56 -5.62 54.92 -22.59
CA PRO A 56 -6.07 53.85 -21.68
C PRO A 56 -7.36 54.19 -20.92
N ASP A 57 -7.48 55.42 -20.42
CA ASP A 57 -8.69 55.90 -19.74
C ASP A 57 -9.94 55.87 -20.65
N HIS A 58 -9.77 56.22 -21.94
CA HIS A 58 -10.86 56.15 -22.89
C HIS A 58 -11.24 54.71 -23.22
N ALA A 59 -10.27 53.79 -23.36
CA ALA A 59 -10.54 52.37 -23.54
C ALA A 59 -11.31 51.77 -22.35
N SER A 60 -10.91 52.08 -21.11
CA SER A 60 -11.64 51.66 -19.89
C SER A 60 -13.07 52.20 -19.86
N LYS A 61 -13.31 53.42 -20.34
CA LYS A 61 -14.66 54.01 -20.44
C LYS A 61 -15.50 53.36 -21.54
N ILE A 62 -14.90 52.93 -22.63
CA ILE A 62 -15.59 52.16 -23.68
C ILE A 62 -15.98 50.80 -23.10
N GLU A 63 -15.01 50.05 -22.57
CA GLU A 63 -15.21 48.73 -21.95
C GLU A 63 -16.34 48.74 -20.92
N ASN A 64 -16.26 49.62 -19.92
CA ASN A 64 -17.26 49.68 -18.85
C ASN A 64 -18.67 50.00 -19.38
N ARG A 65 -18.77 50.95 -20.32
CA ARG A 65 -20.05 51.35 -20.90
C ARG A 65 -20.66 50.25 -21.75
N SER A 66 -19.85 49.61 -22.59
CA SER A 66 -20.26 48.47 -23.42
C SER A 66 -20.73 47.32 -22.54
N ARG A 67 -19.97 46.98 -21.49
CA ARG A 67 -20.30 45.93 -20.53
C ARG A 67 -21.65 46.21 -19.84
N THR A 68 -21.86 47.40 -19.27
CA THR A 68 -23.14 47.73 -18.62
C THR A 68 -24.31 47.61 -19.59
N ARG A 69 -24.17 48.20 -20.79
CA ARG A 69 -25.21 48.14 -21.83
C ARG A 69 -25.51 46.72 -22.28
N ALA A 70 -24.50 45.87 -22.44
CA ALA A 70 -24.66 44.47 -22.82
C ALA A 70 -25.31 43.64 -21.71
N PHE A 71 -24.89 43.82 -20.46
CA PHE A 71 -25.50 43.11 -19.34
C PHE A 71 -26.98 43.49 -19.20
N ASP A 72 -27.33 44.77 -19.32
CA ASP A 72 -28.72 45.22 -19.24
C ASP A 72 -29.57 44.68 -20.41
N ALA A 73 -29.06 44.73 -21.66
CA ALA A 73 -29.81 44.27 -22.82
C ALA A 73 -29.96 42.74 -22.86
N LEU A 74 -28.86 42.01 -22.70
CA LEU A 74 -28.82 40.55 -22.85
C LEU A 74 -29.46 39.82 -21.67
N ARG A 75 -29.40 40.36 -20.45
CA ARG A 75 -30.17 39.80 -19.32
C ARG A 75 -31.68 39.96 -19.50
N ASN A 76 -32.14 40.97 -20.24
CA ASN A 76 -33.56 41.22 -20.46
C ASN A 76 -34.11 40.53 -21.72
N SER A 77 -33.24 40.01 -22.60
CA SER A 77 -33.60 39.16 -23.74
C SER A 77 -34.47 37.98 -23.27
N ALA A 78 -35.60 37.76 -23.96
CA ALA A 78 -36.53 36.69 -23.59
C ALA A 78 -35.92 35.32 -23.89
N GLY A 79 -35.29 35.15 -25.06
CA GLY A 79 -34.67 33.89 -25.46
C GLY A 79 -33.50 33.49 -24.56
N LEU A 80 -32.62 34.43 -24.20
CA LEU A 80 -31.48 34.14 -23.32
C LEU A 80 -31.93 33.82 -21.88
N ARG A 81 -32.95 34.53 -21.36
CA ARG A 81 -33.52 34.21 -20.05
C ARG A 81 -34.15 32.82 -20.02
N GLU A 82 -34.90 32.46 -21.06
CA GLU A 82 -35.50 31.13 -21.15
C GLU A 82 -34.44 30.03 -21.20
N LEU A 83 -33.36 30.22 -21.97
CA LEU A 83 -32.22 29.29 -21.97
C LEU A 83 -31.52 29.21 -20.61
N GLY A 84 -31.30 30.35 -19.95
CA GLY A 84 -30.73 30.41 -18.61
C GLY A 84 -31.58 29.67 -17.58
N ASP A 85 -32.89 29.91 -17.56
CA ASP A 85 -33.81 29.24 -16.65
C ASP A 85 -33.86 27.71 -16.89
N ARG A 86 -33.78 27.25 -18.15
CA ARG A 86 -33.63 25.82 -18.48
C ARG A 86 -32.30 25.25 -17.98
N MET A 87 -31.18 25.96 -18.15
CA MET A 87 -29.87 25.54 -17.61
C MET A 87 -29.90 25.44 -16.08
N LEU A 88 -30.52 26.41 -15.41
CA LEU A 88 -30.66 26.43 -13.95
C LEU A 88 -31.57 25.31 -13.43
N GLN A 89 -32.63 24.99 -14.18
CA GLN A 89 -33.51 23.86 -13.85
C GLN A 89 -32.79 22.52 -13.98
N LEU A 90 -31.93 22.37 -14.99
CA LEU A 90 -31.17 21.14 -15.23
C LEU A 90 -30.03 20.91 -14.24
N SER A 91 -29.44 21.97 -13.68
CA SER A 91 -28.27 21.84 -12.80
C SER A 91 -28.61 21.25 -11.44
N ARG A 92 -29.47 21.90 -10.64
CA ARG A 92 -29.95 21.54 -9.29
C ARG A 92 -29.29 20.32 -8.58
N PRO A 93 -28.17 20.49 -7.85
CA PRO A 93 -27.30 21.68 -7.78
C PRO A 93 -26.22 21.71 -8.86
N VAL A 94 -25.92 20.57 -9.49
CA VAL A 94 -24.88 20.39 -10.51
C VAL A 94 -25.32 19.44 -11.62
N ALA A 95 -25.01 19.81 -12.87
CA ALA A 95 -25.17 18.93 -14.03
C ALA A 95 -23.97 19.02 -14.97
N ALA A 96 -23.68 17.94 -15.69
CA ALA A 96 -22.69 17.97 -16.76
C ALA A 96 -23.16 18.92 -17.87
N LEU A 97 -22.26 19.80 -18.32
CA LEU A 97 -22.50 20.69 -19.46
C LEU A 97 -22.91 19.90 -20.71
N SER A 98 -22.32 18.72 -20.91
CA SER A 98 -22.68 17.84 -22.02
C SER A 98 -24.15 17.39 -21.96
N ARG A 99 -24.72 17.16 -20.77
CA ARG A 99 -26.15 16.85 -20.59
C ARG A 99 -27.00 18.07 -20.89
N ALA A 100 -26.61 19.24 -20.38
CA ALA A 100 -27.33 20.49 -20.66
C ALA A 100 -27.41 20.78 -22.17
N VAL A 101 -26.28 20.64 -22.89
CA VAL A 101 -26.22 20.83 -24.35
C VAL A 101 -27.02 19.77 -25.11
N ARG A 102 -27.01 18.50 -24.68
CA ARG A 102 -27.84 17.46 -25.32
C ARG A 102 -29.34 17.72 -25.17
N SER A 103 -29.76 18.21 -24.00
CA SER A 103 -31.17 18.53 -23.72
C SER A 103 -31.62 19.82 -24.39
N THR A 104 -30.71 20.80 -24.52
CA THR A 104 -30.97 22.12 -25.11
C THR A 104 -29.84 22.46 -26.10
N PRO A 105 -29.89 21.94 -27.35
CA PRO A 105 -28.82 22.11 -28.34
C PRO A 105 -28.47 23.57 -28.65
N GLU A 106 -29.43 24.49 -28.52
CA GLU A 106 -29.26 25.93 -28.71
C GLU A 106 -28.16 26.51 -27.82
N LEU A 107 -27.90 25.90 -26.65
CA LEU A 107 -26.81 26.31 -25.76
C LEU A 107 -25.44 26.26 -26.43
N SER A 108 -25.26 25.37 -27.41
CA SER A 108 -24.00 25.22 -28.15
C SER A 108 -23.92 26.09 -29.40
N GLU A 109 -24.97 26.84 -29.75
CA GLU A 109 -24.91 27.80 -30.85
C GLU A 109 -23.89 28.89 -30.55
N ILE A 110 -23.14 29.27 -31.58
CA ILE A 110 -22.07 30.28 -31.51
C ILE A 110 -22.51 31.46 -32.38
N PRO A 111 -22.93 32.59 -31.79
CA PRO A 111 -23.20 33.82 -32.54
C PRO A 111 -21.92 34.26 -33.28
N PRO A 112 -21.94 34.42 -34.62
CA PRO A 112 -20.76 34.77 -35.41
C PRO A 112 -19.98 35.99 -34.91
N SER A 113 -20.69 37.00 -34.40
CA SER A 113 -20.07 38.25 -33.93
C SER A 113 -19.39 38.09 -32.58
N LEU A 114 -19.85 37.16 -31.73
CA LEU A 114 -19.34 36.95 -30.37
C LEU A 114 -18.31 35.80 -30.27
N GLN A 115 -18.42 34.79 -31.13
CA GLN A 115 -17.49 33.66 -31.22
C GLN A 115 -17.38 32.77 -29.97
N ILE A 116 -18.32 32.88 -29.03
CA ILE A 116 -18.46 31.97 -27.89
C ILE A 116 -19.83 31.29 -27.94
N PRO A 117 -19.97 30.09 -27.36
CA PRO A 117 -21.26 29.43 -27.30
C PRO A 117 -22.23 30.14 -26.33
N LEU A 118 -23.53 30.04 -26.57
CA LEU A 118 -24.56 30.69 -25.77
C LEU A 118 -24.51 30.31 -24.28
N TRP A 119 -24.17 29.06 -23.93
CA TRP A 119 -24.00 28.69 -22.51
C TRP A 119 -22.91 29.51 -21.80
N SER A 120 -21.86 29.88 -22.54
CA SER A 120 -20.69 30.61 -22.03
C SER A 120 -21.03 32.09 -21.84
N LEU A 121 -21.83 32.64 -22.76
CA LEU A 121 -22.44 33.96 -22.59
C LEU A 121 -23.37 33.99 -21.36
N ILE A 122 -24.32 33.03 -21.28
CA ILE A 122 -25.30 32.94 -20.18
C ILE A 122 -24.59 32.87 -18.83
N SER A 123 -23.56 32.03 -18.68
CA SER A 123 -22.80 31.91 -17.43
C SER A 123 -22.06 33.19 -17.02
N ARG A 124 -21.79 34.12 -17.94
CA ARG A 124 -21.16 35.41 -17.63
C ARG A 124 -22.18 36.49 -17.26
N ILE A 125 -23.37 36.42 -17.83
CA ILE A 125 -24.43 37.41 -17.58
C ILE A 125 -25.34 37.00 -16.43
N ASP A 126 -25.65 35.73 -16.21
CA ASP A 126 -26.54 35.27 -15.14
C ASP A 126 -25.73 34.74 -13.95
N GLU A 127 -25.69 35.51 -12.87
CA GLU A 127 -24.93 35.19 -11.65
C GLU A 127 -25.42 33.94 -10.91
N ARG A 128 -26.64 33.46 -11.23
CA ARG A 128 -27.22 32.24 -10.67
C ARG A 128 -26.56 30.98 -11.25
N ILE A 129 -25.91 31.10 -12.40
CA ILE A 129 -25.38 29.98 -13.18
C ILE A 129 -23.87 30.15 -13.32
N ARG A 130 -23.14 29.10 -12.97
CA ARG A 130 -21.70 29.02 -13.26
C ARG A 130 -21.40 27.79 -14.10
N VAL A 131 -20.50 27.93 -15.04
CA VAL A 131 -19.95 26.80 -15.80
C VAL A 131 -18.47 26.69 -15.51
N GLU A 132 -18.07 25.63 -14.83
CA GLU A 132 -16.70 25.40 -14.38
C GLU A 132 -16.29 23.96 -14.69
N SER A 133 -15.18 23.76 -15.40
CA SER A 133 -14.62 22.43 -15.69
C SER A 133 -15.61 21.42 -16.27
N GLY A 134 -16.54 21.89 -17.13
CA GLY A 134 -17.56 21.05 -17.74
C GLY A 134 -18.81 20.80 -16.89
N TRP A 135 -18.96 21.48 -15.75
CA TRP A 135 -20.12 21.39 -14.87
C TRP A 135 -20.92 22.70 -14.87
N VAL A 136 -22.24 22.59 -15.03
CA VAL A 136 -23.20 23.67 -14.83
C VAL A 136 -23.66 23.63 -13.37
N LEU A 137 -23.46 24.72 -12.66
CA LEU A 137 -23.66 24.84 -11.22
C LEU A 137 -24.73 25.89 -10.92
N SER A 138 -25.68 25.52 -10.05
CA SER A 138 -26.56 26.48 -9.38
C SER A 138 -25.88 26.99 -8.11
N GLY A 139 -25.03 28.00 -8.24
CA GLY A 139 -24.20 28.54 -7.15
C GLY A 139 -22.71 28.31 -7.39
N THR A 140 -21.99 27.81 -6.38
CA THR A 140 -20.54 27.56 -6.47
C THR A 140 -20.21 26.07 -6.46
N TYR A 141 -19.04 25.71 -7.01
CA TYR A 141 -18.53 24.34 -6.93
C TYR A 141 -18.44 23.85 -5.49
N GLU A 142 -17.96 24.71 -4.58
CA GLU A 142 -17.81 24.36 -3.17
C GLU A 142 -19.16 24.10 -2.48
N SER A 143 -20.21 24.85 -2.83
CA SER A 143 -21.56 24.59 -2.33
C SER A 143 -22.11 23.24 -2.81
N ALA A 144 -21.91 22.89 -4.09
CA ALA A 144 -22.32 21.60 -4.63
C ALA A 144 -21.51 20.44 -4.00
N ARG A 145 -20.20 20.63 -3.80
CA ARG A 145 -19.32 19.69 -3.11
C ARG A 145 -19.75 19.47 -1.66
N ALA A 146 -20.07 20.54 -0.94
CA ALA A 146 -20.55 20.46 0.45
C ALA A 146 -21.87 19.69 0.54
N LEU A 147 -22.80 19.91 -0.39
CA LEU A 147 -24.06 19.16 -0.45
C LEU A 147 -23.83 17.67 -0.73
N LEU A 148 -22.86 17.34 -1.60
CA LEU A 148 -22.48 15.95 -1.87
C LEU A 148 -21.97 15.28 -0.59
N VAL A 149 -21.05 15.92 0.12
CA VAL A 149 -20.46 15.39 1.36
C VAL A 149 -21.53 15.20 2.43
N ASP A 150 -22.40 16.18 2.63
CA ASP A 150 -23.49 16.13 3.59
C ASP A 150 -24.49 15.01 3.26
N THR A 151 -24.90 14.90 1.99
CA THR A 151 -25.79 13.83 1.53
C THR A 151 -25.14 12.46 1.66
N ALA A 152 -23.87 12.33 1.26
CA ALA A 152 -23.13 11.09 1.39
C ALA A 152 -23.03 10.65 2.86
N THR A 153 -22.76 11.59 3.77
CA THR A 153 -22.64 11.34 5.21
C THR A 153 -23.98 10.94 5.82
N ARG A 154 -25.07 11.61 5.45
CA ARG A 154 -26.43 11.30 5.94
C ARG A 154 -26.87 9.88 5.57
N HIS A 155 -26.51 9.41 4.38
CA HIS A 155 -26.84 8.09 3.88
C HIS A 155 -25.74 7.05 4.11
N ALA A 156 -24.67 7.41 4.82
CA ALA A 156 -23.58 6.49 5.09
C ALA A 156 -24.03 5.38 6.05
N THR A 157 -23.61 4.17 5.73
CA THR A 157 -23.67 3.05 6.67
C THR A 157 -22.69 3.27 7.82
N ILE A 158 -22.77 2.41 8.84
CA ILE A 158 -21.83 2.41 9.97
C ILE A 158 -20.35 2.28 9.56
N ASP A 159 -20.10 1.74 8.36
CA ASP A 159 -18.76 1.54 7.81
C ASP A 159 -18.33 2.66 6.83
N SER A 160 -19.04 3.80 6.86
CA SER A 160 -18.79 4.97 6.01
C SER A 160 -18.87 4.67 4.50
N VAL A 161 -19.74 3.72 4.13
CA VAL A 161 -20.05 3.40 2.73
C VAL A 161 -21.43 3.92 2.40
N THR A 162 -21.57 4.62 1.27
CA THR A 162 -22.85 5.21 0.83
C THR A 162 -23.21 4.74 -0.57
N SER A 163 -24.46 4.32 -0.81
CA SER A 163 -24.92 3.94 -2.15
C SER A 163 -24.87 5.14 -3.11
N LEU A 164 -24.23 4.96 -4.27
CA LEU A 164 -24.18 5.97 -5.32
C LEU A 164 -25.60 6.34 -5.79
N TYR A 165 -26.49 5.35 -5.91
CA TYR A 165 -27.84 5.54 -6.42
C TYR A 165 -28.71 6.42 -5.51
N VAL A 166 -28.55 6.28 -4.18
CA VAL A 166 -29.31 7.09 -3.20
C VAL A 166 -28.89 8.57 -3.27
N VAL A 167 -27.59 8.82 -3.43
CA VAL A 167 -27.08 10.18 -3.58
C VAL A 167 -27.47 10.75 -4.95
N ALA A 168 -27.48 9.91 -6.00
CA ALA A 168 -27.88 10.32 -7.35
C ALA A 168 -29.34 10.76 -7.40
N GLU A 169 -30.22 10.01 -6.73
CA GLU A 169 -31.64 10.37 -6.55
C GLU A 169 -31.79 11.70 -5.80
N SER A 170 -31.00 11.93 -4.75
CA SER A 170 -31.02 13.20 -3.99
C SER A 170 -30.56 14.41 -4.82
N PHE A 171 -29.73 14.18 -5.85
CA PHE A 171 -29.23 15.19 -6.78
C PHE A 171 -30.07 15.29 -8.06
N ASP A 172 -31.13 14.49 -8.21
CA ASP A 172 -31.93 14.39 -9.44
C ASP A 172 -31.05 14.25 -10.72
N MET A 173 -30.00 13.43 -10.62
CA MET A 173 -29.02 13.25 -11.70
C MET A 173 -28.69 11.77 -11.95
N PRO A 174 -28.28 11.39 -13.16
CA PRO A 174 -27.88 10.01 -13.44
C PRO A 174 -26.69 9.56 -12.56
N ALA A 175 -26.71 8.31 -12.10
CA ALA A 175 -25.65 7.77 -11.23
C ALA A 175 -24.24 7.84 -11.85
N VAL A 176 -24.12 7.66 -13.17
CA VAL A 176 -22.85 7.79 -13.91
C VAL A 176 -22.32 9.22 -13.83
N GLU A 177 -23.20 10.20 -13.97
CA GLU A 177 -22.85 11.62 -13.91
C GLU A 177 -22.49 12.03 -12.48
N LEU A 178 -23.23 11.54 -11.49
CA LEU A 178 -22.86 11.74 -10.09
C LEU A 178 -21.48 11.13 -9.78
N ALA A 179 -21.17 9.94 -10.32
CA ALA A 179 -19.87 9.31 -10.09
C ALA A 179 -18.72 10.16 -10.62
N GLU A 180 -18.88 10.81 -11.78
CA GLU A 180 -17.90 11.74 -12.34
C GLU A 180 -17.72 12.97 -11.44
N PHE A 181 -18.81 13.59 -11.00
CA PHE A 181 -18.76 14.73 -10.08
C PHE A 181 -18.16 14.36 -8.73
N ALA A 182 -18.54 13.21 -8.17
CA ALA A 182 -18.00 12.71 -6.92
C ALA A 182 -16.49 12.44 -7.04
N GLY A 183 -16.02 11.99 -8.21
CA GLY A 183 -14.61 11.86 -8.55
C GLY A 183 -13.83 13.16 -8.38
N THR A 184 -14.35 14.28 -8.87
CA THR A 184 -13.72 15.60 -8.71
C THR A 184 -13.82 16.12 -7.28
N ALA A 185 -14.78 15.63 -6.49
CA ALA A 185 -15.00 15.97 -5.09
C ALA A 185 -14.20 15.11 -4.10
N GLY A 186 -13.35 14.18 -4.56
CA GLY A 186 -12.51 13.36 -3.69
C GLY A 186 -13.14 12.02 -3.26
N TYR A 187 -14.15 11.54 -3.99
CA TYR A 187 -14.71 10.21 -3.82
C TYR A 187 -14.30 9.29 -4.96
N ARG A 188 -14.43 7.98 -4.73
CA ARG A 188 -14.42 6.97 -5.78
C ARG A 188 -15.65 6.10 -5.68
N VAL A 189 -16.04 5.50 -6.80
CA VAL A 189 -17.05 4.45 -6.81
C VAL A 189 -16.39 3.08 -6.66
N LEU A 190 -16.84 2.31 -5.67
CA LEU A 190 -16.49 0.91 -5.49
C LEU A 190 -17.78 0.09 -5.36
N GLU A 191 -17.99 -0.87 -6.25
CA GLU A 191 -19.16 -1.76 -6.23
C GLU A 191 -20.50 -0.99 -6.08
N GLY A 192 -20.65 0.12 -6.81
CA GLY A 192 -21.87 0.96 -6.77
C GLY A 192 -21.98 1.88 -5.55
N HIS A 193 -20.93 2.03 -4.75
CA HIS A 193 -20.92 2.85 -3.55
C HIS A 193 -19.84 3.94 -3.59
N LEU A 194 -20.15 5.11 -3.05
CA LEU A 194 -19.22 6.18 -2.81
C LEU A 194 -18.33 5.85 -1.61
N VAL A 195 -17.02 5.90 -1.84
CA VAL A 195 -15.99 5.74 -0.80
C VAL A 195 -15.07 6.96 -0.87
N PRO A 196 -14.87 7.69 0.25
CA PRO A 196 -13.93 8.81 0.28
C PRO A 196 -12.50 8.38 -0.07
N LEU A 197 -11.72 9.23 -0.72
CA LEU A 197 -10.32 8.96 -1.05
C LEU A 197 -9.34 9.39 0.05
N ASP A 198 -9.73 10.36 0.87
CA ASP A 198 -8.92 11.00 1.91
C ASP A 198 -8.94 10.26 3.26
N VAL A 199 -9.50 9.05 3.31
CA VAL A 199 -9.50 8.21 4.52
C VAL A 199 -8.17 7.47 4.72
N SER A 200 -7.89 7.16 5.98
CA SER A 200 -6.75 6.33 6.38
C SER A 200 -6.80 4.93 5.75
N VAL A 201 -5.66 4.22 5.73
CA VAL A 201 -5.60 2.82 5.26
C VAL A 201 -6.64 1.96 5.98
N ALA A 202 -6.79 2.12 7.30
CA ALA A 202 -7.80 1.40 8.06
C ALA A 202 -9.23 1.80 7.65
N GLY A 203 -9.51 3.08 7.42
CA GLY A 203 -10.81 3.53 6.92
C GLY A 203 -11.19 2.87 5.59
N GLN A 204 -10.26 2.83 4.64
CA GLN A 204 -10.50 2.15 3.35
C GLN A 204 -10.77 0.66 3.51
N LEU A 205 -10.01 -0.01 4.38
CA LEU A 205 -10.18 -1.45 4.63
C LEU A 205 -11.53 -1.76 5.26
N VAL A 206 -12.05 -0.87 6.12
CA VAL A 206 -13.41 -0.98 6.66
C VAL A 206 -14.43 -0.95 5.53
N SER A 207 -14.35 0.04 4.63
CA SER A 207 -15.28 0.14 3.49
C SER A 207 -15.18 -1.07 2.55
N ILE A 208 -13.96 -1.55 2.26
CA ILE A 208 -13.75 -2.71 1.38
C ILE A 208 -14.33 -3.99 2.00
N LEU A 209 -14.12 -4.22 3.30
CA LEU A 209 -14.70 -5.37 4.00
C LEU A 209 -16.23 -5.27 4.09
N ALA A 210 -16.75 -4.09 4.41
CA ALA A 210 -18.19 -3.85 4.49
C ALA A 210 -18.88 -4.19 3.16
N LEU A 211 -18.29 -3.78 2.04
CA LEU A 211 -18.79 -4.09 0.70
C LEU A 211 -18.65 -5.57 0.33
N ALA A 212 -17.57 -6.23 0.75
CA ALA A 212 -17.40 -7.66 0.52
C ALA A 212 -18.43 -8.51 1.28
N GLY A 213 -18.92 -8.05 2.43
CA GLY A 213 -19.97 -8.70 3.21
C GLY A 213 -19.59 -10.02 3.89
N ALA A 214 -18.34 -10.47 3.72
CA ALA A 214 -17.81 -11.72 4.29
C ALA A 214 -16.30 -11.59 4.58
N PRO A 215 -15.71 -12.47 5.41
CA PRO A 215 -14.27 -12.45 5.65
C PRO A 215 -13.47 -12.62 4.36
N THR A 216 -12.41 -11.83 4.19
CA THR A 216 -11.59 -11.85 2.97
C THR A 216 -10.10 -11.97 3.28
N THR A 217 -9.32 -12.35 2.28
CA THR A 217 -7.87 -12.45 2.39
C THR A 217 -7.19 -11.09 2.22
N MET A 218 -5.98 -10.97 2.78
CA MET A 218 -5.11 -9.80 2.55
C MET A 218 -4.94 -9.46 1.07
N ALA A 219 -4.79 -10.48 0.20
CA ALA A 219 -4.60 -10.28 -1.23
C ALA A 219 -5.82 -9.62 -1.88
N GLN A 220 -7.02 -10.10 -1.57
CA GLN A 220 -8.29 -9.52 -2.05
C GLN A 220 -8.50 -8.09 -1.54
N LEU A 221 -8.12 -7.81 -0.28
CA LEU A 221 -8.17 -6.45 0.26
C LEU A 221 -7.23 -5.51 -0.49
N MET A 222 -5.99 -5.94 -0.74
CA MET A 222 -4.99 -5.15 -1.46
C MET A 222 -5.40 -4.88 -2.91
N GLU A 223 -6.04 -5.82 -3.59
CA GLU A 223 -6.53 -5.65 -4.97
C GLU A 223 -7.56 -4.50 -5.07
N ARG A 224 -8.38 -4.31 -4.02
CA ARG A 224 -9.43 -3.29 -3.97
C ARG A 224 -8.96 -1.94 -3.38
N MET A 225 -7.73 -1.87 -2.86
CA MET A 225 -7.17 -0.65 -2.25
C MET A 225 -6.72 0.38 -3.29
N GLN A 226 -7.14 1.64 -3.10
CA GLN A 226 -6.72 2.77 -3.92
C GLN A 226 -6.54 4.03 -3.08
N PRO A 227 -5.37 4.71 -3.15
CA PRO A 227 -4.20 4.34 -3.93
C PRO A 227 -3.54 3.05 -3.39
N ARG A 228 -2.74 2.38 -4.23
CA ARG A 228 -2.02 1.16 -3.83
C ARG A 228 -1.17 1.42 -2.59
N ARG A 229 -1.23 0.51 -1.62
CA ARG A 229 -0.44 0.56 -0.38
C ARG A 229 0.51 -0.62 -0.30
N SER A 230 1.57 -0.46 0.50
CA SER A 230 2.48 -1.57 0.77
C SER A 230 1.79 -2.64 1.62
N GLU A 231 2.11 -3.90 1.36
CA GLU A 231 1.57 -5.04 2.13
C GLU A 231 1.83 -4.88 3.64
N SER A 232 2.97 -4.29 4.01
CA SER A 232 3.29 -4.01 5.42
C SER A 232 2.34 -2.99 6.04
N SER A 233 1.95 -1.94 5.31
CA SER A 233 1.03 -0.91 5.83
C SER A 233 -0.37 -1.48 6.04
N VAL A 234 -0.86 -2.27 5.08
CA VAL A 234 -2.16 -2.95 5.16
C VAL A 234 -2.16 -3.94 6.32
N ARG A 235 -1.11 -4.76 6.45
CA ARG A 235 -0.95 -5.68 7.58
C ARG A 235 -0.94 -4.95 8.92
N ASN A 236 -0.19 -3.86 9.03
CA ASN A 236 -0.13 -3.10 10.27
C ASN A 236 -1.51 -2.56 10.65
N ALA A 237 -2.23 -1.96 9.69
CA ALA A 237 -3.58 -1.45 9.93
C ALA A 237 -4.55 -2.56 10.41
N LEU A 238 -4.53 -3.73 9.77
CA LEU A 238 -5.37 -4.87 10.16
C LEU A 238 -5.04 -5.41 11.56
N VAL A 239 -3.77 -5.38 11.95
CA VAL A 239 -3.33 -5.90 13.27
C VAL A 239 -3.55 -4.87 14.38
N SER A 240 -3.36 -3.58 14.11
CA SER A 240 -3.36 -2.54 15.14
C SER A 240 -4.74 -1.93 15.41
N ASP A 241 -5.66 -1.98 14.45
CA ASP A 241 -6.98 -1.34 14.56
C ASP A 241 -8.03 -2.35 15.06
N ALA A 242 -8.68 -2.01 16.18
CA ALA A 242 -9.63 -2.88 16.88
C ALA A 242 -10.89 -3.22 16.07
N ARG A 243 -11.15 -2.50 14.96
CA ARG A 243 -12.28 -2.77 14.06
C ARG A 243 -12.08 -4.03 13.22
N PHE A 244 -10.87 -4.58 13.17
CA PHE A 244 -10.59 -5.81 12.43
C PHE A 244 -10.38 -6.98 13.38
N THR A 245 -10.88 -8.13 12.97
CA THR A 245 -10.61 -9.40 13.62
C THR A 245 -10.07 -10.37 12.59
N LYS A 246 -8.98 -11.06 12.93
CA LYS A 246 -8.49 -12.18 12.14
C LYS A 246 -9.33 -13.40 12.48
N THR A 247 -10.09 -13.93 11.53
CA THR A 247 -11.02 -15.05 11.76
C THR A 247 -10.44 -16.40 11.38
N ASP A 248 -9.44 -16.40 10.49
CA ASP A 248 -8.63 -17.57 10.14
C ASP A 248 -7.17 -17.14 9.89
N ARG A 249 -6.27 -18.07 9.59
CA ARG A 249 -4.85 -17.85 9.28
C ARG A 249 -4.63 -16.77 8.22
N THR A 250 -5.54 -16.62 7.26
CA THR A 250 -5.45 -15.63 6.17
C THR A 250 -6.66 -14.71 6.05
N LEU A 251 -7.76 -15.00 6.75
CA LEU A 251 -9.02 -14.27 6.62
C LEU A 251 -9.14 -13.19 7.70
N TRP A 252 -9.67 -12.05 7.26
CA TRP A 252 -9.94 -10.88 8.08
C TRP A 252 -11.40 -10.49 7.93
N SER A 253 -12.01 -10.07 9.03
CA SER A 253 -13.38 -9.59 9.10
C SER A 253 -13.46 -8.28 9.87
N LEU A 254 -14.61 -7.62 9.79
CA LEU A 254 -14.95 -6.58 10.76
C LEU A 254 -15.32 -7.22 12.10
N THR A 255 -14.82 -6.65 13.20
CA THR A 255 -15.08 -7.11 14.57
C THR A 255 -16.57 -7.11 14.88
N ARG A 256 -17.31 -6.11 14.38
CA ARG A 256 -18.77 -5.98 14.56
C ARG A 256 -19.59 -7.13 13.95
N TRP A 257 -19.02 -7.93 13.05
CA TRP A 257 -19.69 -9.12 12.52
C TRP A 257 -19.74 -10.28 13.53
N ALA A 258 -19.09 -10.14 14.69
CA ALA A 258 -19.11 -11.11 15.78
C ALA A 258 -18.65 -12.53 15.36
N ILE A 259 -17.75 -12.62 14.39
CA ILE A 259 -17.11 -13.87 13.98
C ILE A 259 -15.98 -14.19 14.97
N ALA A 260 -15.89 -15.45 15.41
CA ALA A 260 -14.90 -15.89 16.37
C ALA A 260 -13.46 -15.56 15.91
N PRO A 261 -12.60 -15.03 16.80
CA PRO A 261 -11.20 -14.75 16.47
C PRO A 261 -10.41 -16.04 16.23
N TYR A 262 -9.49 -15.99 15.27
CA TYR A 262 -8.51 -17.03 15.03
C TYR A 262 -7.58 -17.18 16.24
N VAL A 263 -7.66 -18.33 16.89
CA VAL A 263 -6.70 -18.72 17.92
C VAL A 263 -5.51 -19.38 17.23
N PRO A 264 -4.26 -18.89 17.38
CA PRO A 264 -3.09 -19.53 16.78
C PRO A 264 -2.89 -20.98 17.25
N ILE A 265 -2.40 -21.87 16.37
CA ILE A 265 -2.19 -23.30 16.65
C ILE A 265 -1.51 -23.54 18.00
N HIS A 266 -0.40 -22.85 18.31
CA HIS A 266 0.31 -23.03 19.59
C HIS A 266 -0.54 -22.71 20.82
N ARG A 267 -1.45 -21.74 20.74
CA ARG A 267 -2.39 -21.40 21.83
C ARG A 267 -3.50 -22.43 21.95
N GLN A 268 -3.97 -22.98 20.83
CA GLN A 268 -4.92 -24.09 20.86
C GLN A 268 -4.31 -25.32 21.53
N ILE A 269 -3.08 -25.69 21.13
CA ILE A 269 -2.34 -26.80 21.76
C ILE A 269 -2.12 -26.50 23.25
N ALA A 270 -1.74 -25.27 23.62
CA ALA A 270 -1.59 -24.87 25.01
C ALA A 270 -2.89 -25.11 25.80
N CYS A 271 -4.03 -24.60 25.33
CA CYS A 271 -5.32 -24.76 25.98
C CYS A 271 -5.66 -26.24 26.22
N ILE A 272 -5.58 -27.06 25.17
CA ILE A 272 -5.92 -28.49 25.23
C ILE A 272 -4.98 -29.24 26.19
N VAL A 273 -3.68 -28.97 26.12
CA VAL A 273 -2.68 -29.66 26.95
C VAL A 273 -2.71 -29.15 28.39
N ASP A 274 -2.95 -27.87 28.63
CA ASP A 274 -3.04 -27.30 29.98
C ASP A 274 -4.30 -27.79 30.72
N GLU A 275 -5.41 -27.98 29.99
CA GLU A 275 -6.65 -28.54 30.55
C GLU A 275 -6.54 -30.05 30.84
N ARG A 276 -5.89 -30.81 29.97
CA ARG A 276 -5.91 -32.30 30.01
C ARG A 276 -4.60 -32.92 30.49
N GLY A 277 -3.54 -32.12 30.66
CA GLY A 277 -2.17 -32.54 30.92
C GLY A 277 -1.45 -33.10 29.68
N SER A 278 -2.13 -33.96 28.90
CA SER A 278 -1.61 -34.55 27.66
C SER A 278 -2.73 -35.03 26.73
N ILE A 279 -2.42 -35.21 25.45
CA ILE A 279 -3.39 -35.68 24.44
C ILE A 279 -2.69 -36.49 23.33
N GLU A 280 -3.36 -37.51 22.80
CA GLU A 280 -2.87 -38.24 21.62
C GLU A 280 -2.81 -37.32 20.39
N PHE A 281 -1.76 -37.47 19.58
CA PHE A 281 -1.48 -36.58 18.45
C PHE A 281 -2.62 -36.58 17.41
N ASP A 282 -3.16 -37.74 17.06
CA ASP A 282 -4.23 -37.83 16.06
C ASP A 282 -5.52 -37.17 16.56
N ARG A 283 -5.82 -37.29 17.86
CA ARG A 283 -6.95 -36.62 18.48
C ARG A 283 -6.76 -35.11 18.51
N LEU A 284 -5.56 -34.63 18.83
CA LEU A 284 -5.22 -33.20 18.76
C LEU A 284 -5.40 -32.65 17.34
N VAL A 285 -4.98 -33.41 16.32
CA VAL A 285 -5.14 -33.04 14.91
C VAL A 285 -6.62 -32.92 14.54
N ALA A 286 -7.45 -33.90 14.94
CA ALA A 286 -8.87 -33.88 14.68
C ALA A 286 -9.57 -32.66 15.33
N GLU A 287 -9.25 -32.34 16.60
CA GLU A 287 -9.86 -31.22 17.31
C GLU A 287 -9.50 -29.85 16.69
N ILE A 288 -8.22 -29.64 16.36
CA ILE A 288 -7.77 -28.37 15.74
C ILE A 288 -8.34 -28.21 14.32
N LYS A 289 -8.34 -29.28 13.51
CA LYS A 289 -8.93 -29.25 12.16
C LYS A 289 -10.44 -29.09 12.16
N GLY A 290 -11.13 -29.54 13.21
CA GLY A 290 -12.57 -29.31 13.36
C GLY A 290 -12.91 -27.84 13.55
N SER A 291 -11.97 -27.03 14.05
CA SER A 291 -12.17 -25.60 14.33
C SER A 291 -11.60 -24.67 13.25
N TYR A 292 -10.55 -25.07 12.53
CA TYR A 292 -9.83 -24.22 11.57
C TYR A 292 -9.25 -25.01 10.40
N ASP A 293 -9.10 -24.37 9.22
CA ASP A 293 -8.43 -24.98 8.06
C ASP A 293 -6.89 -24.98 8.22
N VAL A 294 -6.38 -25.99 8.93
CA VAL A 294 -4.96 -26.14 9.26
C VAL A 294 -4.40 -27.47 8.76
N LYS A 295 -3.21 -27.41 8.16
CA LYS A 295 -2.47 -28.62 7.74
C LYS A 295 -1.92 -29.37 8.95
N GLU A 296 -2.06 -30.70 8.96
CA GLU A 296 -1.52 -31.56 10.02
C GLU A 296 -0.02 -31.33 10.26
N HIS A 297 0.75 -31.15 9.20
CA HIS A 297 2.19 -30.86 9.31
C HIS A 297 2.49 -29.61 10.16
N SER A 298 1.64 -28.58 10.07
CA SER A 298 1.76 -27.39 10.92
C SER A 298 1.50 -27.77 12.38
N ILE A 299 0.41 -28.50 12.66
CA ILE A 299 0.08 -28.98 14.01
C ILE A 299 1.25 -29.79 14.59
N ARG A 300 1.79 -30.76 13.83
CA ARG A 300 2.96 -31.56 14.21
C ARG A 300 4.19 -30.71 14.53
N THR A 301 4.43 -29.68 13.72
CA THR A 301 5.56 -28.76 13.94
C THR A 301 5.41 -28.04 15.27
N TYR A 302 4.24 -27.45 15.53
CA TYR A 302 3.96 -26.76 16.79
C TYR A 302 3.93 -27.70 18.01
N ALA A 303 3.34 -28.89 17.88
CA ALA A 303 3.25 -29.88 18.95
C ALA A 303 4.60 -30.53 19.31
N SER A 304 5.57 -30.53 18.39
CA SER A 304 6.89 -31.16 18.61
C SER A 304 8.03 -30.18 18.87
N THR A 305 7.76 -28.88 18.84
CA THR A 305 8.75 -27.82 19.07
C THR A 305 8.23 -26.86 20.13
N GLY A 306 9.08 -25.92 20.56
CA GLY A 306 8.64 -24.95 21.54
C GLY A 306 8.33 -25.60 22.89
N GLU A 307 7.27 -25.10 23.52
CA GLU A 307 6.79 -25.51 24.85
C GLU A 307 6.20 -26.93 24.89
N PHE A 308 6.12 -27.61 23.75
CA PHE A 308 5.52 -28.93 23.62
C PHE A 308 6.53 -29.98 23.14
N ALA A 309 6.21 -31.23 23.43
CA ALA A 309 6.91 -32.40 22.91
C ALA A 309 5.87 -33.46 22.52
N ILE A 310 6.20 -34.24 21.48
CA ILE A 310 5.49 -35.44 21.09
C ILE A 310 6.36 -36.63 21.50
N GLU A 311 5.85 -37.48 22.37
CA GLU A 311 6.53 -38.69 22.84
C GLU A 311 5.55 -39.85 22.82
N ASN A 312 5.89 -40.94 22.13
CA ASN A 312 4.98 -42.08 21.93
C ASN A 312 3.59 -41.64 21.44
N ASP A 313 3.56 -40.73 20.46
CA ASP A 313 2.36 -40.09 19.91
C ASP A 313 1.48 -39.34 20.91
N ILE A 314 2.01 -39.05 22.12
CA ILE A 314 1.35 -38.21 23.12
C ILE A 314 1.99 -36.82 23.11
N VAL A 315 1.15 -35.81 22.89
CA VAL A 315 1.50 -34.40 22.99
C VAL A 315 1.33 -33.93 24.42
N ARG A 316 2.36 -33.30 24.97
CA ARG A 316 2.38 -32.76 26.34
C ARG A 316 3.26 -31.53 26.44
N ARG A 317 3.13 -30.78 27.55
CA ARG A 317 4.09 -29.73 27.92
C ARG A 317 5.48 -30.36 28.06
N ARG A 318 6.47 -29.69 27.48
CA ARG A 318 7.86 -30.12 27.49
C ARG A 318 8.44 -30.03 28.91
N ARG A 319 9.02 -31.12 29.39
CA ARG A 319 9.63 -31.23 30.74
C ARG A 319 11.14 -30.98 30.76
N HIS A 320 11.81 -31.21 29.63
CA HIS A 320 13.26 -31.10 29.49
C HIS A 320 13.64 -30.02 28.48
N THR A 321 14.85 -29.48 28.58
CA THR A 321 15.37 -28.48 27.64
C THR A 321 15.21 -28.94 26.20
N TYR A 322 14.89 -28.00 25.30
CA TYR A 322 14.76 -28.31 23.88
C TYR A 322 16.07 -28.86 23.30
N THR A 323 16.02 -30.09 22.78
CA THR A 323 17.12 -30.71 22.04
C THR A 323 16.84 -30.59 20.54
N PRO A 324 17.71 -29.93 19.75
CA PRO A 324 17.55 -29.87 18.30
C PRO A 324 17.64 -31.25 17.66
N ARG A 325 16.88 -31.44 16.58
CA ARG A 325 16.95 -32.67 15.77
C ARG A 325 18.24 -32.78 14.95
N LYS A 326 18.89 -31.66 14.63
CA LYS A 326 20.14 -31.61 13.85
C LYS A 326 21.31 -31.27 14.77
N SER A 327 22.39 -32.03 14.66
CA SER A 327 23.67 -31.71 15.30
C SER A 327 24.34 -30.49 14.65
N PRO A 328 25.27 -29.82 15.35
CA PRO A 328 26.10 -28.77 14.76
C PRO A 328 26.81 -29.22 13.47
N SER A 329 27.39 -30.43 13.47
CA SER A 329 28.07 -31.01 12.31
C SER A 329 27.18 -31.14 11.06
N LYS A 330 25.85 -31.30 11.23
CA LYS A 330 24.88 -31.41 10.11
C LYS A 330 24.21 -30.08 9.76
N THR A 331 24.65 -28.97 10.35
CA THR A 331 24.04 -27.65 10.18
C THR A 331 24.87 -26.79 9.26
N LYS A 332 24.35 -26.50 8.06
CA LYS A 332 25.01 -25.65 7.06
C LYS A 332 25.48 -24.31 7.66
N HIS A 333 26.69 -23.92 7.29
CA HIS A 333 27.36 -22.65 7.62
C HIS A 333 27.61 -22.39 9.12
N LEU A 334 27.47 -23.42 9.95
CA LEU A 334 27.77 -23.35 11.37
C LEU A 334 29.16 -23.92 11.63
N TYR A 335 30.04 -23.13 12.23
CA TYR A 335 31.43 -23.48 12.48
C TYR A 335 31.80 -23.18 13.94
N ARG A 336 32.85 -23.83 14.44
CA ARG A 336 33.45 -23.52 15.75
C ARG A 336 34.90 -23.11 15.64
N ASP A 337 35.35 -22.36 16.62
CA ASP A 337 36.74 -21.98 16.83
C ASP A 337 36.96 -21.75 18.33
N GLY A 338 37.49 -22.76 19.02
CA GLY A 338 37.58 -22.75 20.47
C GLY A 338 36.23 -22.48 21.14
N GLY A 339 36.19 -21.43 21.96
CA GLY A 339 34.98 -20.97 22.67
C GLY A 339 34.00 -20.17 21.81
N VAL A 340 34.30 -19.91 20.53
CA VAL A 340 33.46 -19.13 19.63
C VAL A 340 32.70 -20.02 18.65
N VAL A 341 31.40 -19.79 18.53
CA VAL A 341 30.55 -20.38 17.50
C VAL A 341 30.22 -19.33 16.45
N ARG A 342 30.44 -19.67 15.18
CA ARG A 342 30.21 -18.77 14.04
C ARG A 342 29.11 -19.31 13.14
N TRP A 343 28.18 -18.44 12.75
CA TRP A 343 27.19 -18.77 11.73
C TRP A 343 27.30 -17.85 10.53
N ARG A 344 27.66 -18.40 9.36
CA ARG A 344 27.77 -17.65 8.11
C ARG A 344 26.40 -17.46 7.46
N THR A 345 26.09 -16.23 7.11
CA THR A 345 24.87 -15.85 6.40
C THR A 345 25.11 -14.63 5.52
N THR A 346 24.18 -14.31 4.63
CA THR A 346 24.25 -13.12 3.80
C THR A 346 23.42 -11.98 4.41
N VAL A 347 23.84 -10.75 4.22
CA VAL A 347 23.02 -9.57 4.51
C VAL A 347 21.78 -9.57 3.61
N LYS A 348 20.60 -9.44 4.23
CA LYS A 348 19.29 -9.46 3.56
C LYS A 348 18.56 -8.13 3.82
N PRO A 349 17.56 -7.77 2.98
CA PRO A 349 16.79 -6.54 3.17
C PRO A 349 16.13 -6.41 4.55
N ILE A 350 15.79 -7.54 5.19
CA ILE A 350 15.24 -7.58 6.54
C ILE A 350 16.23 -7.08 7.62
N HIS A 351 17.54 -7.33 7.44
CA HIS A 351 18.57 -6.85 8.36
C HIS A 351 18.71 -5.33 8.27
N ARG A 352 18.74 -4.78 7.05
CA ARG A 352 18.82 -3.32 6.80
C ARG A 352 17.60 -2.56 7.29
N LYS A 353 16.41 -3.17 7.18
CA LYS A 353 15.14 -2.64 7.73
C LYS A 353 15.04 -2.76 9.24
N GLY A 354 15.98 -3.46 9.89
CA GLY A 354 16.02 -3.61 11.33
C GLY A 354 14.99 -4.56 11.91
N SER A 355 14.65 -5.64 11.21
CA SER A 355 13.78 -6.67 11.77
C SER A 355 14.58 -7.87 12.31
N ALA A 356 14.05 -8.52 13.33
CA ALA A 356 14.55 -9.79 13.85
C ALA A 356 14.49 -10.90 12.79
N PHE A 357 15.34 -11.92 12.89
CA PHE A 357 15.43 -13.04 11.93
C PHE A 357 15.67 -14.38 12.62
N ASN A 358 15.38 -15.48 11.94
CA ASN A 358 15.47 -16.84 12.51
C ASN A 358 16.92 -17.35 12.54
N LEU A 359 17.27 -18.07 13.60
CA LEU A 359 18.54 -18.77 13.74
C LEU A 359 18.37 -20.29 13.51
N PRO A 360 19.41 -21.00 13.03
CA PRO A 360 19.42 -22.45 12.99
C PRO A 360 19.18 -23.06 14.38
N SER A 361 18.43 -24.15 14.46
CA SER A 361 18.10 -24.79 15.74
C SER A 361 19.33 -25.33 16.47
N ALA A 362 20.34 -25.82 15.74
CA ALA A 362 21.58 -26.30 16.34
C ALA A 362 22.36 -25.15 16.99
N LEU A 363 22.44 -23.99 16.32
CA LEU A 363 23.02 -22.78 16.90
C LEU A 363 22.27 -22.37 18.16
N ALA A 364 20.93 -22.33 18.12
CA ALA A 364 20.13 -21.98 19.28
C ALA A 364 20.44 -22.86 20.51
N ALA A 365 20.64 -24.17 20.33
CA ALA A 365 21.00 -25.04 21.45
C ALA A 365 22.44 -24.85 21.96
N LEU A 366 23.41 -24.57 21.07
CA LEU A 366 24.75 -24.18 21.49
C LEU A 366 24.73 -22.90 22.32
N LEU A 367 23.84 -21.98 21.98
CA LEU A 367 23.61 -20.74 22.73
C LEU A 367 22.75 -20.93 23.99
N HIS A 368 22.30 -22.16 24.28
CA HIS A 368 21.35 -22.49 25.35
C HIS A 368 20.05 -21.67 25.27
N VAL A 369 19.60 -21.35 24.06
CA VAL A 369 18.32 -20.69 23.79
C VAL A 369 17.27 -21.71 23.42
N GLY A 370 16.28 -21.83 24.29
CA GLY A 370 15.07 -22.61 24.11
C GLY A 370 13.81 -21.83 24.51
N PRO A 371 12.66 -22.50 24.49
CA PRO A 371 11.38 -21.94 24.92
C PRO A 371 11.46 -21.45 26.37
N GLY A 372 11.08 -20.20 26.62
CA GLY A 372 11.13 -19.59 27.95
C GLY A 372 12.52 -19.22 28.47
N THR A 373 13.59 -19.45 27.70
CA THR A 373 14.97 -19.16 28.12
C THR A 373 15.62 -18.14 27.16
N PRO A 374 15.20 -16.87 27.19
CA PRO A 374 15.84 -15.83 26.38
C PRO A 374 17.29 -15.62 26.83
N ARG A 375 18.17 -15.27 25.89
CA ARG A 375 19.57 -14.91 26.17
C ARG A 375 19.88 -13.54 25.62
N SER A 376 20.74 -12.83 26.34
CA SER A 376 21.34 -11.57 25.89
C SER A 376 22.85 -11.77 25.82
N PHE A 377 23.46 -11.24 24.78
CA PHE A 377 24.89 -11.29 24.53
C PHE A 377 25.44 -9.87 24.47
N ASP A 378 26.61 -9.64 25.05
CA ASP A 378 27.25 -8.32 25.04
C ASP A 378 27.95 -8.08 23.70
N SER A 379 27.87 -6.85 23.19
CA SER A 379 28.54 -6.49 21.95
C SER A 379 29.01 -5.04 21.95
N ARG A 380 29.91 -4.72 21.03
CA ARG A 380 30.44 -3.37 20.83
C ARG A 380 29.38 -2.30 20.50
N LEU A 381 28.19 -2.70 20.02
CA LEU A 381 27.07 -1.79 19.71
C LEU A 381 25.88 -2.00 20.65
N GLY A 382 26.10 -2.54 21.85
CA GLY A 382 25.09 -2.81 22.85
C GLY A 382 24.44 -4.20 22.75
N PRO A 383 23.64 -4.61 23.75
CA PRO A 383 23.26 -6.02 23.91
C PRO A 383 22.50 -6.60 22.70
N GLN A 384 22.85 -7.83 22.32
CA GLN A 384 22.16 -8.61 21.31
C GLN A 384 21.26 -9.66 21.95
N SER A 385 19.95 -9.54 21.75
CA SER A 385 18.99 -10.52 22.26
C SER A 385 18.78 -11.68 21.30
N VAL A 386 18.67 -12.88 21.85
CA VAL A 386 18.24 -14.09 21.16
C VAL A 386 17.10 -14.72 21.96
N ILE A 387 15.95 -14.85 21.32
CA ILE A 387 14.70 -15.30 21.95
C ILE A 387 14.10 -16.47 21.19
N TRP A 388 13.34 -17.32 21.87
CA TRP A 388 12.54 -18.35 21.21
C TRP A 388 11.14 -17.84 20.94
N VAL A 389 10.71 -17.85 19.68
CA VAL A 389 9.35 -17.44 19.30
C VAL A 389 8.68 -18.59 18.58
N SER A 390 7.60 -19.10 19.18
CA SER A 390 6.80 -20.19 18.61
C SER A 390 7.66 -21.45 18.42
N VAL A 391 8.18 -21.69 17.22
CA VAL A 391 8.83 -22.95 16.82
C VAL A 391 10.34 -22.81 16.56
N GLN A 392 10.88 -21.58 16.60
CA GLN A 392 12.28 -21.31 16.24
C GLN A 392 12.88 -20.19 17.11
N ALA A 393 14.20 -20.25 17.29
CA ALA A 393 14.96 -19.15 17.85
C ALA A 393 15.09 -17.99 16.84
N ARG A 394 15.09 -16.77 17.36
CA ARG A 394 15.25 -15.54 16.61
C ARG A 394 16.30 -14.66 17.27
N SER A 395 17.14 -14.07 16.44
CA SER A 395 18.02 -12.98 16.85
C SER A 395 17.26 -11.66 16.69
N GLY A 396 17.49 -10.73 17.63
CA GLY A 396 17.10 -9.33 17.49
C GLY A 396 17.73 -8.68 16.26
N THR A 397 17.37 -7.42 16.00
CA THR A 397 17.92 -6.67 14.86
C THR A 397 19.44 -6.56 14.94
N ILE A 398 20.13 -6.79 13.81
CA ILE A 398 21.57 -6.52 13.65
C ILE A 398 21.81 -5.24 12.83
N LYS A 399 20.77 -4.42 12.60
CA LYS A 399 20.87 -3.20 11.78
C LYS A 399 22.02 -2.30 12.20
N ARG A 400 22.25 -2.16 13.51
CA ARG A 400 23.34 -1.35 14.05
C ARG A 400 24.71 -1.76 13.52
N PHE A 401 24.98 -3.05 13.40
CA PHE A 401 26.23 -3.56 12.82
C PHE A 401 26.27 -3.38 11.30
N VAL A 402 25.14 -3.61 10.64
CA VAL A 402 24.99 -3.41 9.19
C VAL A 402 25.29 -1.95 8.80
N ASP A 403 24.76 -1.01 9.56
CA ASP A 403 24.96 0.42 9.34
C ASP A 403 26.40 0.84 9.72
N ASP A 404 26.91 0.41 10.87
CA ASP A 404 28.27 0.71 11.35
C ASP A 404 29.36 0.21 10.40
N MET A 405 29.21 -1.00 9.88
CA MET A 405 30.17 -1.61 8.96
C MET A 405 29.96 -1.17 7.51
N GLY A 406 28.83 -0.53 7.18
CA GLY A 406 28.48 -0.15 5.80
C GLY A 406 28.19 -1.35 4.89
N LEU A 407 27.53 -2.40 5.42
CA LEU A 407 27.25 -3.64 4.68
C LEU A 407 26.09 -3.47 3.69
N ILE A 408 26.21 -4.06 2.50
CA ILE A 408 25.17 -4.08 1.46
C ILE A 408 24.50 -5.45 1.33
N ASP A 409 23.34 -5.48 0.66
CA ASP A 409 22.58 -6.73 0.44
C ASP A 409 23.42 -7.72 -0.37
N GLY A 410 23.50 -8.97 0.11
CA GLY A 410 24.28 -10.04 -0.50
C GLY A 410 25.70 -10.22 0.04
N GLU A 411 26.24 -9.29 0.83
CA GLU A 411 27.54 -9.50 1.51
C GLU A 411 27.47 -10.67 2.51
N ASP A 412 28.48 -11.53 2.50
CA ASP A 412 28.62 -12.61 3.48
C ASP A 412 29.17 -12.08 4.81
N ILE A 413 28.56 -12.51 5.90
CA ILE A 413 28.93 -12.17 7.27
C ILE A 413 28.93 -13.41 8.16
N PHE A 414 29.74 -13.36 9.19
CA PHE A 414 29.63 -14.24 10.34
C PHE A 414 28.91 -13.54 11.48
N LEU A 415 27.97 -14.26 12.10
CA LEU A 415 27.50 -13.94 13.43
C LEU A 415 28.32 -14.77 14.41
N GLU A 416 29.10 -14.11 15.25
CA GLU A 416 29.97 -14.75 16.23
C GLU A 416 29.34 -14.69 17.61
N PHE A 417 29.38 -15.81 18.32
CA PHE A 417 28.90 -15.93 19.69
C PHE A 417 29.98 -16.59 20.54
N GLY A 418 30.48 -15.89 21.54
CA GLY A 418 31.43 -16.41 22.52
C GLY A 418 30.75 -17.16 23.67
N ASP A 419 31.49 -18.06 24.31
CA ASP A 419 31.11 -18.75 25.54
C ASP A 419 31.02 -17.80 26.74
N ASP A 420 31.76 -16.69 26.70
CA ASP A 420 31.70 -15.54 27.61
C ASP A 420 30.46 -14.65 27.41
N ALA A 421 29.49 -15.10 26.60
CA ALA A 421 28.30 -14.37 26.20
C ALA A 421 28.59 -13.10 25.37
N SER A 422 29.73 -13.01 24.69
CA SER A 422 29.98 -11.99 23.67
C SER A 422 29.24 -12.28 22.35
N PHE A 423 29.00 -11.22 21.59
CA PHE A 423 28.44 -11.26 20.24
C PHE A 423 29.08 -10.20 19.35
N ASP A 424 29.38 -10.55 18.10
CA ASP A 424 29.75 -9.59 17.06
C ASP A 424 29.27 -10.02 15.67
N VAL A 425 29.31 -9.06 14.74
CA VAL A 425 29.12 -9.29 13.31
C VAL A 425 30.44 -9.00 12.61
N VAL A 426 30.95 -9.99 11.91
CA VAL A 426 32.25 -9.91 11.20
C VAL A 426 32.01 -10.15 9.71
N ARG A 427 32.76 -9.46 8.84
CA ARG A 427 32.73 -9.75 7.40
C ARG A 427 33.31 -11.14 7.15
N ALA A 428 32.65 -11.93 6.32
CA ALA A 428 33.27 -13.12 5.80
C ALA A 428 34.19 -12.71 4.63
N GLU A 429 35.49 -12.91 4.80
CA GLU A 429 36.44 -12.74 3.70
C GLU A 429 36.26 -13.91 2.74
N ASN A 430 35.84 -13.62 1.50
CA ASN A 430 35.66 -14.63 0.46
C ASN A 430 36.49 -14.23 -0.76
N THR A 431 37.69 -14.78 -0.85
CA THR A 431 38.56 -14.66 -2.02
C THR A 431 38.41 -15.93 -2.85
N ARG A 432 38.55 -15.87 -4.17
CA ARG A 432 38.53 -17.07 -5.03
C ARG A 432 39.94 -17.69 -5.17
N SER A 433 40.68 -17.82 -4.07
CA SER A 433 41.99 -18.48 -4.06
C SER A 433 41.90 -19.81 -3.31
N ALA A 434 42.66 -20.81 -3.75
CA ALA A 434 42.80 -22.08 -3.04
C ALA A 434 43.88 -22.02 -1.94
N SER A 435 44.21 -20.82 -1.45
CA SER A 435 45.25 -20.66 -0.42
C SER A 435 44.73 -21.14 0.94
N PRO A 436 45.61 -21.69 1.81
CA PRO A 436 45.27 -22.06 3.19
C PRO A 436 44.49 -20.98 3.92
N SER A 437 44.92 -19.72 3.80
CA SER A 437 44.25 -18.61 4.48
C SER A 437 42.82 -18.40 4.01
N ASN A 438 42.55 -18.61 2.73
CA ASN A 438 41.21 -18.45 2.18
C ASN A 438 40.28 -19.60 2.58
N ILE A 439 40.77 -20.84 2.56
CA ILE A 439 40.00 -22.02 3.03
C ILE A 439 39.59 -21.83 4.49
N LEU A 440 40.52 -21.38 5.33
CA LEU A 440 40.25 -21.09 6.74
C LEU A 440 39.31 -19.89 6.91
N GLY A 441 39.43 -18.86 6.05
CA GLY A 441 38.51 -17.73 6.01
C GLY A 441 37.06 -18.12 5.73
N LEU A 442 36.82 -19.11 4.86
CA LEU A 442 35.47 -19.61 4.56
C LEU A 442 34.75 -20.22 5.77
N VAL A 443 35.51 -20.73 6.75
CA VAL A 443 34.99 -21.22 8.04
C VAL A 443 35.15 -20.20 9.17
N GLY A 444 35.56 -18.98 8.84
CA GLY A 444 35.70 -17.84 9.75
C GLY A 444 36.97 -17.87 10.60
N ARG A 445 37.95 -18.72 10.27
CA ARG A 445 39.23 -18.79 10.99
C ARG A 445 40.24 -17.87 10.31
N ARG A 446 41.11 -17.27 11.13
CA ARG A 446 42.32 -16.65 10.61
C ARG A 446 43.25 -17.75 10.11
N GLY A 447 43.67 -17.67 8.86
CA GLY A 447 44.64 -18.60 8.33
C GLY A 447 46.04 -18.04 8.21
N ASP A 448 46.95 -18.94 7.91
CA ASP A 448 48.36 -18.70 7.65
C ASP A 448 48.73 -19.50 6.39
N ASP A 449 49.22 -18.81 5.36
CA ASP A 449 49.59 -19.44 4.09
C ASP A 449 50.84 -20.33 4.19
N ALA A 450 51.52 -20.34 5.34
CA ALA A 450 52.58 -21.29 5.66
C ALA A 450 52.06 -22.66 6.12
N LEU A 451 50.76 -22.81 6.41
CA LEU A 451 50.18 -24.09 6.83
C LEU A 451 50.20 -25.11 5.70
N ASP A 452 50.53 -26.35 6.05
CA ASP A 452 50.43 -27.46 5.12
C ASP A 452 48.98 -27.94 4.96
N ALA A 453 48.78 -28.80 3.96
CA ALA A 453 47.47 -29.36 3.64
C ALA A 453 46.83 -30.15 4.81
N VAL A 454 47.64 -30.87 5.59
CA VAL A 454 47.15 -31.70 6.72
C VAL A 454 46.62 -30.80 7.83
N ASP A 455 47.36 -29.73 8.14
CA ASP A 455 46.95 -28.74 9.15
C ASP A 455 45.71 -27.96 8.73
N VAL A 456 45.60 -27.59 7.44
CA VAL A 456 44.37 -26.96 6.90
C VAL A 456 43.18 -27.89 7.04
N LEU A 457 43.32 -29.16 6.67
CA LEU A 457 42.25 -30.14 6.77
C LEU A 457 41.84 -30.39 8.23
N ALA A 458 42.81 -30.50 9.14
CA ALA A 458 42.55 -30.68 10.57
C ALA A 458 41.79 -29.48 11.16
N ASN A 459 42.12 -28.26 10.74
CA ASN A 459 41.41 -27.05 11.14
C ASN A 459 39.97 -27.00 10.61
N VAL A 460 39.76 -27.39 9.35
CA VAL A 460 38.41 -27.47 8.76
C VAL A 460 37.60 -28.57 9.45
N ALA A 461 38.20 -29.75 9.68
CA ALA A 461 37.55 -30.85 10.40
C ALA A 461 37.10 -30.40 11.80
N ASP A 462 38.00 -29.75 12.55
CA ASP A 462 37.67 -29.22 13.86
C ASP A 462 36.55 -28.17 13.80
N ALA A 463 36.58 -27.26 12.82
CA ALA A 463 35.52 -26.27 12.62
C ALA A 463 34.14 -26.91 12.35
N LEU A 464 34.11 -28.15 11.82
CA LEU A 464 32.90 -28.92 11.51
C LEU A 464 32.45 -29.86 12.64
N TRP A 465 33.06 -29.78 13.84
CA TRP A 465 32.86 -30.73 14.94
C TRP A 465 33.24 -32.18 14.58
N LEU A 466 34.22 -32.35 13.68
CA LEU A 466 34.84 -33.64 13.42
C LEU A 466 36.12 -33.78 14.25
N PRO A 467 36.60 -35.02 14.51
CA PRO A 467 37.92 -35.23 15.07
C PRO A 467 38.99 -34.59 14.20
N ALA A 468 40.06 -34.05 14.79
CA ALA A 468 41.19 -33.49 14.03
C ALA A 468 41.88 -34.54 13.12
N SER A 469 41.70 -35.83 13.44
CA SER A 469 42.17 -36.97 12.65
C SER A 469 41.19 -37.41 11.55
N ALA A 470 40.12 -36.63 11.28
CA ALA A 470 39.16 -36.98 10.23
C ALA A 470 39.82 -36.95 8.86
N SER A 471 39.50 -37.96 8.05
CA SER A 471 39.99 -38.07 6.68
C SER A 471 39.38 -37.02 5.75
N HIS A 472 40.05 -36.75 4.63
CA HIS A 472 39.55 -35.84 3.60
C HIS A 472 38.13 -36.24 3.13
N ASP A 473 37.89 -37.53 2.93
CA ASP A 473 36.58 -38.04 2.49
C ASP A 473 35.47 -37.82 3.52
N GLU A 474 35.78 -37.93 4.82
CA GLU A 474 34.82 -37.64 5.89
C GLU A 474 34.45 -36.15 5.94
N VAL A 475 35.44 -35.26 5.76
CA VAL A 475 35.22 -33.82 5.67
C VAL A 475 34.36 -33.49 4.45
N VAL A 476 34.72 -33.98 3.26
CA VAL A 476 33.97 -33.74 2.02
C VAL A 476 32.55 -34.31 2.11
N SER A 477 32.36 -35.51 2.65
CA SER A 477 31.03 -36.12 2.85
C SER A 477 30.14 -35.28 3.78
N THR A 478 30.73 -34.72 4.85
CA THR A 478 30.06 -33.79 5.76
C THR A 478 29.63 -32.52 5.03
N LEU A 479 30.53 -31.92 4.24
CA LEU A 479 30.26 -30.71 3.47
C LEU A 479 29.22 -30.93 2.36
N LEU A 480 29.21 -32.09 1.71
CA LEU A 480 28.20 -32.47 0.72
C LEU A 480 26.81 -32.54 1.36
N THR A 481 26.70 -33.16 2.53
CA THR A 481 25.44 -33.21 3.31
C THR A 481 24.96 -31.81 3.70
N ARG A 482 25.90 -30.90 3.98
CA ARG A 482 25.63 -29.49 4.30
C ARG A 482 25.43 -28.62 3.04
N LYS A 483 25.72 -29.12 1.84
CA LYS A 483 25.69 -28.41 0.56
C LYS A 483 26.58 -27.16 0.56
N GLU A 484 27.82 -27.32 1.02
CA GLU A 484 28.85 -26.27 1.10
C GLU A 484 29.90 -26.48 -0.01
N PHE A 485 29.44 -26.35 -1.26
CA PHE A 485 30.25 -26.67 -2.45
C PHE A 485 31.48 -25.77 -2.61
N GLU A 486 31.40 -24.50 -2.20
CA GLU A 486 32.56 -23.59 -2.26
C GLU A 486 33.74 -24.10 -1.42
N LEU A 487 33.47 -24.73 -0.28
CA LEU A 487 34.52 -25.25 0.60
C LEU A 487 35.06 -26.58 0.07
N ILE A 488 34.20 -27.39 -0.56
CA ILE A 488 34.61 -28.62 -1.27
C ILE A 488 35.54 -28.27 -2.44
N ASP A 489 35.15 -27.29 -3.26
CA ASP A 489 35.93 -26.85 -4.41
C ASP A 489 37.28 -26.27 -3.98
N ALA A 490 37.30 -25.51 -2.88
CA ALA A 490 38.52 -24.93 -2.33
C ALA A 490 39.47 -26.01 -1.79
N LEU A 491 38.96 -27.02 -1.08
CA LEU A 491 39.76 -28.17 -0.61
C LEU A 491 40.28 -29.04 -1.77
N GLY A 492 39.44 -29.29 -2.78
CA GLY A 492 39.83 -30.07 -3.96
C GLY A 492 40.84 -29.38 -4.88
N SER A 493 40.98 -28.05 -4.77
CA SER A 493 41.93 -27.27 -5.57
C SER A 493 43.30 -27.13 -4.91
N THR A 494 43.51 -27.68 -3.70
CA THR A 494 44.80 -27.67 -3.01
C THR A 494 45.66 -28.86 -3.48
N PRO A 495 46.78 -28.63 -4.21
CA PRO A 495 47.52 -29.69 -4.91
C PRO A 495 48.14 -30.79 -4.01
N GLN A 496 48.08 -30.64 -2.69
CA GLN A 496 48.74 -31.49 -1.69
C GLN A 496 47.78 -32.38 -0.88
N LEU A 497 46.46 -32.31 -1.11
CA LEU A 497 45.44 -33.06 -0.36
C LEU A 497 45.05 -34.44 -0.98
N HIS A 498 45.73 -34.87 -2.04
CA HIS A 498 45.38 -36.07 -2.83
C HIS A 498 46.04 -37.39 -2.40
N HIS A 499 46.66 -37.47 -1.22
CA HIS A 499 47.31 -38.69 -0.74
C HIS A 499 46.75 -39.21 0.58
#